data_AF-A0A914UH10-F1
#
_entry.id   AF-A0A914UH10-F1
#
_cell.length_a   1.000
_cell.length_b   1.000
_cell.length_c   1.000
_cell.angle_alpha   90.00
_cell.angle_beta   90.00
_cell.angle_gamma   90.00
#
_symmetry.space_group_name_H-M   'P 1'
#
loop_
_entity.id
_entity.type
_entity.pdbx_description
1 polymer ?
#
loop_
_entity_poly.entity_id
_entity_poly.type
_entity_poly.pdbx_seq_one_letter_code
_entity_poly.pdbx_strand_id
1 'polypeptide(L)'
;MSCDALIFPDGSMPIKRPIIHSHQKDIFERIVEPVKRIKITKEEYVLLKAIIFCSAKSDTISDEGKKILKIEFHRYSQLLMNHVQAKYGDAPGAVRYSQILSVMEAMIYFTQKGKEFHFFLGTSSRHFRYALPLVDQINIQS
;
A
#
# COMPACT_ATOMS: atom_id res chain seq x y z
N MET A 1 -16.19 18.82 12.86
CA MET A 1 -15.82 18.72 11.43
C MET A 1 -14.44 18.07 11.35
N SER A 2 -14.34 16.77 11.08
CA SER A 2 -13.05 16.14 10.78
C SER A 2 -12.65 16.57 9.38
N CYS A 3 -11.64 17.43 9.28
CA CYS A 3 -11.06 17.75 7.97
C CYS A 3 -10.19 16.54 7.61
N ASP A 4 -10.72 15.67 6.76
CA ASP A 4 -10.03 14.48 6.26
C ASP A 4 -8.91 14.88 5.29
N ALA A 5 -7.88 15.56 5.81
CA ALA A 5 -6.72 15.97 5.06
C ALA A 5 -5.70 14.82 5.03
N LEU A 6 -5.21 14.49 3.84
CA LEU A 6 -4.02 13.66 3.69
C LEU A 6 -2.80 14.50 4.04
N ILE A 7 -2.04 14.04 5.04
CA ILE A 7 -0.86 14.72 5.56
C ILE A 7 0.32 13.77 5.40
N PHE A 8 1.40 14.26 4.80
CA PHE A 8 2.64 13.52 4.69
C PHE A 8 3.39 13.50 6.04
N PRO A 9 4.34 12.57 6.25
CA PRO A 9 5.07 12.47 7.52
C PRO A 9 5.86 13.73 7.92
N ASP A 10 6.21 14.57 6.95
CA ASP A 10 6.87 15.87 7.15
C ASP A 10 5.89 17.02 7.47
N GLY A 11 4.59 16.72 7.59
CA GLY A 11 3.53 17.69 7.81
C GLY A 11 3.04 18.40 6.55
N SER A 12 3.61 18.11 5.38
CA SER A 12 3.17 18.71 4.12
C SER A 12 1.89 18.06 3.58
N MET A 13 1.24 18.73 2.61
CA MET A 13 0.01 18.27 1.95
C MET A 13 0.24 18.09 0.44
N PRO A 14 -0.57 17.27 -0.25
CA PRO A 14 -0.52 17.12 -1.71
C PRO A 14 -0.58 18.45 -2.46
N ILE A 15 0.09 18.50 -3.61
CA ILE A 15 0.25 19.74 -4.39
C ILE A 15 -1.09 20.09 -5.06
N LYS A 16 -1.63 21.28 -4.75
CA LYS A 16 -2.93 21.77 -5.26
C LYS A 16 -2.91 22.33 -6.70
N ARG A 17 -2.08 21.79 -7.60
CA ARG A 17 -2.05 22.20 -9.02
C ARG A 17 -3.07 21.40 -9.84
N PRO A 18 -4.04 22.01 -10.55
CA PRO A 18 -5.24 21.31 -11.04
C PRO A 18 -4.98 20.01 -11.83
N ILE A 19 -3.99 20.01 -12.73
CA ILE A 19 -3.66 18.87 -13.62
C ILE A 19 -2.93 17.74 -12.87
N ILE A 20 -2.07 18.10 -11.92
CA ILE A 20 -1.29 17.18 -11.07
C ILE A 20 -2.17 16.67 -9.93
N HIS A 21 -3.05 17.54 -9.44
CA HIS A 21 -3.93 17.32 -8.31
C HIS A 21 -5.01 16.29 -8.62
N SER A 22 -5.54 16.20 -9.85
CA SER A 22 -6.51 15.14 -10.19
C SER A 22 -5.89 13.74 -10.06
N HIS A 23 -4.71 13.54 -10.64
CA HIS A 23 -3.99 12.26 -10.59
C HIS A 23 -3.46 11.95 -9.19
N GLN A 24 -2.90 12.95 -8.48
CA GLN A 24 -2.45 12.77 -7.10
C GLN A 24 -3.62 12.47 -6.16
N LYS A 25 -4.75 13.14 -6.32
CA LYS A 25 -5.98 12.88 -5.55
C LYS A 25 -6.46 11.45 -5.77
N ASP A 26 -6.52 11.03 -7.04
CA ASP A 26 -6.97 9.68 -7.39
C ASP A 26 -6.04 8.57 -6.86
N ILE A 27 -4.75 8.85 -6.68
CA ILE A 27 -3.78 7.87 -6.14
C ILE A 27 -3.78 7.90 -4.60
N PHE A 28 -3.62 9.09 -4.01
CA PHE A 28 -3.36 9.22 -2.57
C PHE A 28 -4.63 9.26 -1.72
N GLU A 29 -5.74 9.84 -2.19
CA GLU A 29 -6.98 9.85 -1.39
C GLU A 29 -7.73 8.52 -1.54
N ARG A 30 -7.79 7.96 -2.76
CA ARG A 30 -8.54 6.71 -3.00
C ARG A 30 -7.88 5.47 -2.40
N ILE A 31 -6.56 5.46 -2.19
CA ILE A 31 -5.91 4.35 -1.46
C ILE A 31 -6.32 4.31 0.02
N VAL A 32 -6.67 5.47 0.59
CA VAL A 32 -7.07 5.60 2.01
C VAL A 32 -8.55 5.25 2.21
N GLU A 33 -9.40 5.42 1.18
CA GLU A 33 -10.84 5.16 1.27
C GLU A 33 -11.19 3.71 1.68
N PRO A 34 -10.65 2.64 1.07
CA PRO A 34 -10.92 1.26 1.49
C PRO A 34 -10.52 1.01 2.94
N VAL A 35 -9.38 1.57 3.36
CA VAL A 35 -8.84 1.45 4.72
C VAL A 35 -9.79 2.10 5.74
N LYS A 36 -10.26 3.31 5.44
CA LYS A 36 -11.24 4.04 6.27
C LYS A 36 -12.58 3.32 6.32
N ARG A 37 -13.06 2.84 5.17
CA ARG A 37 -14.38 2.19 5.02
C ARG A 37 -14.51 0.98 5.93
N ILE A 38 -13.50 0.12 5.97
CA ILE A 38 -13.54 -1.08 6.81
C ILE A 38 -13.15 -0.80 8.26
N LYS A 39 -12.69 0.43 8.60
CA LYS A 39 -12.19 0.79 9.93
C LYS A 39 -11.17 -0.23 10.42
N ILE A 40 -10.11 -0.44 9.64
CA ILE A 40 -9.07 -1.41 10.01
C ILE A 40 -8.47 -1.04 11.36
N THR A 41 -8.27 -2.01 12.24
CA THR A 41 -7.59 -1.74 13.52
C THR A 41 -6.08 -1.68 13.32
N LYS A 42 -5.36 -1.17 14.34
CA LYS A 42 -3.91 -1.05 14.26
C LYS A 42 -3.24 -2.42 14.11
N GLU A 43 -3.75 -3.43 14.82
CA GLU A 43 -3.25 -4.81 14.79
C GLU A 43 -3.48 -5.44 13.40
N GLU A 44 -4.70 -5.33 12.87
CA GLU A 44 -5.07 -5.78 11.52
C GLU A 44 -4.19 -5.11 10.45
N TYR A 45 -3.93 -3.80 10.61
CA TYR A 45 -3.13 -3.03 9.67
C TYR A 45 -1.64 -3.39 9.68
N VAL A 46 -1.07 -3.68 10.86
CA VAL A 46 0.34 -4.13 10.97
C VAL A 46 0.51 -5.50 10.32
N LEU A 47 -0.42 -6.43 10.58
CA LEU A 47 -0.40 -7.76 9.94
C LEU A 47 -0.57 -7.65 8.42
N LEU A 48 -1.49 -6.79 7.94
CA LEU A 48 -1.63 -6.51 6.52
C LEU A 48 -0.33 -5.99 5.89
N LYS A 49 0.37 -5.05 6.56
CA LYS A 49 1.67 -4.56 6.09
C LYS A 49 2.72 -5.66 5.99
N ALA A 50 2.78 -6.55 6.98
CA ALA A 50 3.70 -7.69 6.95
C ALA A 50 3.39 -8.62 5.77
N ILE A 51 2.10 -8.91 5.51
CA ILE A 51 1.66 -9.71 4.36
C ILE A 51 2.06 -9.04 3.04
N ILE A 52 1.79 -7.74 2.87
CA ILE A 52 2.18 -6.98 1.68
C ILE A 52 3.71 -7.03 1.47
N PHE A 53 4.48 -6.81 2.53
CA PHE A 53 5.93 -6.84 2.47
C PHE A 53 6.45 -8.23 2.04
N CYS A 54 5.91 -9.31 2.62
CA CYS A 54 6.27 -10.67 2.25
C CYS A 54 5.77 -11.09 0.86
N SER A 55 4.79 -10.37 0.30
CA SER A 55 4.30 -10.58 -1.07
C SER A 55 5.18 -9.95 -2.15
N ALA A 56 6.25 -9.26 -1.75
CA ALA A 56 7.17 -8.58 -2.67
C ALA A 56 7.73 -9.55 -3.71
N LYS A 57 7.55 -9.19 -4.98
CA LYS A 57 8.14 -9.88 -6.12
C LYS A 57 9.29 -9.01 -6.61
N SER A 58 10.50 -9.54 -6.56
CA SER A 58 11.67 -8.90 -7.13
C SER A 58 12.61 -9.98 -7.67
N ASP A 59 13.16 -9.72 -8.85
CA ASP A 59 14.09 -10.62 -9.52
C ASP A 59 15.47 -10.63 -8.85
N THR A 60 15.75 -9.66 -7.98
CA THR A 60 17.02 -9.57 -7.25
C THR A 60 17.07 -10.43 -6.00
N ILE A 61 15.94 -11.02 -5.59
CA ILE A 61 15.86 -11.87 -4.40
C ILE A 61 16.29 -13.29 -4.78
N SER A 62 17.21 -13.87 -4.00
CA SER A 62 17.63 -15.26 -4.18
C SER A 62 16.47 -16.23 -4.00
N ASP A 63 16.56 -17.42 -4.59
CA ASP A 63 15.48 -18.42 -4.46
C ASP A 63 15.25 -18.84 -3.00
N GLU A 64 16.30 -18.85 -2.19
CA GLU A 64 16.18 -19.07 -0.75
C GLU A 64 15.44 -17.93 -0.05
N GLY A 65 15.74 -16.68 -0.39
CA GLY A 65 15.01 -15.51 0.10
C GLY A 65 13.53 -15.56 -0.28
N LYS A 66 13.21 -15.97 -1.51
CA LYS A 66 11.82 -16.16 -1.96
C LYS A 66 11.09 -17.23 -1.14
N LYS A 67 11.76 -18.32 -0.77
CA LYS A 67 11.17 -19.34 0.13
C LYS A 67 10.88 -18.78 1.51
N ILE A 68 11.82 -18.05 2.11
CA ILE A 68 11.64 -17.44 3.44
C ILE A 68 10.46 -16.47 3.41
N LEU A 69 10.40 -15.58 2.41
CA LEU A 69 9.28 -14.66 2.23
C LEU A 69 7.94 -15.39 2.07
N LYS A 70 7.92 -16.50 1.32
CA LYS A 70 6.73 -17.33 1.19
C LYS A 70 6.32 -17.93 2.53
N ILE A 71 7.24 -18.46 3.33
CA ILE A 71 6.92 -19.03 4.66
C ILE A 71 6.32 -17.95 5.56
N GLU A 72 6.97 -16.80 5.65
CA GLU A 72 6.51 -15.68 6.48
C GLU A 72 5.16 -15.11 5.98
N PHE A 73 4.94 -15.06 4.67
CA PHE A 73 3.64 -14.70 4.09
C PHE A 73 2.51 -15.60 4.61
N HIS A 74 2.71 -16.92 4.61
CA HIS A 74 1.70 -17.87 5.11
C HIS A 74 1.50 -17.71 6.63
N ARG A 75 2.59 -17.51 7.37
CA ARG A 75 2.54 -17.29 8.82
C ARG A 75 1.74 -16.05 9.19
N TYR A 76 2.00 -14.90 8.58
CA TYR A 76 1.25 -13.67 8.85
C TYR A 76 -0.20 -13.75 8.37
N SER A 77 -0.45 -14.41 7.24
CA SER A 77 -1.82 -14.65 6.75
C SER A 77 -2.64 -15.49 7.73
N GLN A 78 -2.04 -16.56 8.27
CA GLN A 78 -2.68 -17.40 9.28
C GLN A 78 -2.89 -16.65 10.60
N LEU A 79 -1.90 -15.87 11.04
CA LEU A 79 -2.03 -15.02 12.24
C LEU A 79 -3.17 -14.01 12.09
N LEU A 80 -3.31 -13.38 10.91
CA LEU A 80 -4.41 -12.47 10.64
C LEU A 80 -5.76 -13.17 10.68
N MET A 81 -5.89 -14.34 10.03
CA MET A 81 -7.12 -15.14 10.07
C MET A 81 -7.50 -15.51 11.51
N ASN A 82 -6.55 -16.06 12.27
CA ASN A 82 -6.78 -16.44 13.67
C ASN A 82 -7.17 -15.23 14.52
N HIS A 83 -6.52 -14.08 14.31
CA HIS A 83 -6.83 -12.85 15.04
C HIS A 83 -8.27 -12.40 14.79
N VAL A 84 -8.72 -12.37 13.53
CA VAL A 84 -10.08 -11.91 13.20
C VAL A 84 -11.13 -12.95 13.59
N GLN A 85 -10.84 -14.26 13.51
CA GLN A 85 -11.75 -15.30 13.99
C GLN A 85 -11.88 -15.28 15.51
N ALA A 86 -10.79 -15.10 16.26
CA ALA A 86 -10.83 -14.97 17.71
C ALA A 86 -11.63 -13.73 18.16
N LYS A 87 -11.62 -12.65 17.38
CA LYS A 87 -12.27 -11.38 17.72
C LYS A 87 -13.73 -11.29 17.29
N TYR A 88 -14.08 -11.83 16.11
CA TYR A 88 -15.41 -11.67 15.51
C TYR A 88 -16.17 -13.01 15.35
N GLY A 89 -15.55 -14.14 15.71
CA GLY A 89 -16.06 -15.50 15.49
C GLY A 89 -15.66 -16.07 14.13
N ASP A 90 -15.86 -17.37 13.92
CA ASP A 90 -15.34 -18.08 12.74
C ASP A 90 -15.84 -17.51 11.40
N ALA A 91 -17.16 -17.45 11.21
CA ALA A 91 -17.75 -16.97 9.96
C ALA A 91 -17.60 -15.45 9.76
N PRO A 92 -17.92 -14.58 10.76
CA PRO A 92 -17.70 -13.14 10.60
C PRO A 92 -16.22 -12.77 10.49
N GLY A 93 -15.34 -13.52 11.17
CA GLY A 93 -13.89 -13.39 11.06
C GLY A 93 -13.38 -13.72 9.66
N ALA A 94 -13.86 -14.79 9.04
CA ALA A 94 -13.51 -15.11 7.64
C ALA A 94 -13.95 -14.01 6.66
N VAL A 95 -15.14 -13.42 6.86
CA VAL A 95 -15.60 -12.25 6.08
C VAL A 95 -14.67 -11.06 6.31
N ARG A 96 -14.29 -10.78 7.56
CA ARG A 96 -13.37 -9.70 7.90
C ARG A 96 -12.00 -9.90 7.26
N TYR A 97 -11.47 -11.12 7.27
CA TYR A 97 -10.23 -11.48 6.60
C TYR A 97 -10.28 -11.15 5.11
N SER A 98 -11.36 -11.57 4.44
CA SER A 98 -11.58 -11.26 3.01
C SER A 98 -11.63 -9.75 2.75
N GLN A 99 -12.33 -8.98 3.60
CA GLN A 99 -12.37 -7.52 3.47
C GLN A 99 -10.98 -6.88 3.57
N ILE A 100 -10.13 -7.37 4.49
CA ILE A 100 -8.76 -6.88 4.65
C ILE A 100 -7.91 -7.24 3.43
N LEU A 101 -8.07 -8.43 2.85
CA LEU A 101 -7.39 -8.79 1.61
C LEU A 101 -7.86 -7.95 0.41
N SER A 102 -9.13 -7.59 0.30
CA SER A 102 -9.59 -6.66 -0.75
C SER A 102 -8.94 -5.27 -0.62
N VAL A 103 -8.65 -4.83 0.61
CA VAL A 103 -7.86 -3.61 0.83
C VAL A 103 -6.43 -3.78 0.32
N MET A 104 -5.81 -4.95 0.54
CA MET A 104 -4.49 -5.28 -0.02
C MET A 104 -4.44 -5.11 -1.54
N GLU A 105 -5.43 -5.67 -2.24
CA GLU A 105 -5.54 -5.60 -3.70
C GLU A 105 -5.68 -4.15 -4.17
N ALA A 106 -6.52 -3.35 -3.49
CA ALA A 106 -6.65 -1.93 -3.77
C ALA A 106 -5.31 -1.19 -3.58
N MET A 107 -4.57 -1.47 -2.50
CA MET A 107 -3.25 -0.86 -2.27
C MET A 107 -2.24 -1.21 -3.37
N ILE A 108 -2.21 -2.47 -3.81
CA ILE A 108 -1.34 -2.92 -4.90
C ILE A 108 -1.70 -2.18 -6.20
N TYR A 109 -3.00 -2.09 -6.51
CA TYR A 109 -3.49 -1.37 -7.69
C TYR A 109 -3.08 0.11 -7.68
N PHE A 110 -3.30 0.82 -6.57
CA PHE A 110 -2.94 2.25 -6.47
C PHE A 110 -1.43 2.47 -6.44
N THR A 111 -0.65 1.52 -5.89
CA THR A 111 0.82 1.57 -5.94
C THR A 111 1.32 1.48 -7.39
N GLN A 112 0.75 0.58 -8.19
CA GLN A 112 1.09 0.47 -9.61
C GLN A 112 0.74 1.75 -10.37
N LYS A 113 -0.44 2.34 -10.11
CA LYS A 113 -0.83 3.65 -10.66
C LYS A 113 0.11 4.78 -10.23
N GLY A 114 0.59 4.74 -8.98
CA GLY A 114 1.61 5.64 -8.47
C GLY A 114 2.93 5.58 -9.25
N LYS A 115 3.41 4.36 -9.54
CA LYS A 115 4.60 4.14 -10.36
C LYS A 115 4.44 4.68 -11.78
N GLU A 116 3.30 4.40 -12.42
CA GLU A 116 2.96 4.92 -13.76
C GLU A 116 2.98 6.45 -13.78
N PHE A 117 2.36 7.08 -12.79
CA PHE A 117 2.32 8.54 -12.65
C PHE A 117 3.73 9.13 -12.42
N HIS A 118 4.54 8.49 -11.59
CA HIS A 118 5.93 8.88 -11.35
C HIS A 118 6.76 8.83 -12.64
N PHE A 119 6.65 7.75 -13.41
CA PHE A 119 7.30 7.62 -14.71
C PHE A 119 6.84 8.69 -15.71
N PHE A 120 5.54 8.98 -15.77
CA PHE A 120 4.98 10.04 -16.59
C PHE A 120 5.56 11.42 -16.23
N LEU A 121 5.64 11.75 -14.93
CA LEU A 121 6.25 13.01 -14.48
C LEU A 121 7.73 13.11 -14.86
N GLY A 122 8.49 12.02 -14.72
CA GLY A 122 9.92 11.98 -15.06
C GLY A 122 10.20 12.13 -16.56
N THR A 123 9.35 11.56 -17.43
CA THR A 123 9.51 11.64 -18.89
C THR A 123 9.00 12.96 -19.49
N SER A 124 7.92 13.53 -18.93
CA SER A 124 7.34 14.80 -19.40
C SER A 124 8.16 16.02 -18.94
N SER A 125 8.84 15.92 -17.80
CA SER A 125 9.61 17.01 -17.23
C SER A 125 11.08 16.95 -17.67
N ARG A 126 11.42 17.54 -18.81
CA ARG A 126 12.84 17.76 -19.21
C ARG A 126 13.65 18.63 -18.23
N HIS A 127 13.11 19.07 -17.08
CA HIS A 127 13.73 20.06 -16.19
C HIS A 127 13.47 19.89 -14.67
N PHE A 128 12.92 18.77 -14.17
CA PHE A 128 12.69 18.65 -12.72
C PHE A 128 13.95 18.21 -11.97
N ARG A 129 14.74 19.18 -11.49
CA ARG A 129 15.99 19.01 -10.71
C ARG A 129 15.79 18.49 -9.27
N TYR A 130 14.67 17.83 -8.96
CA TYR A 130 14.39 17.25 -7.65
C TYR A 130 14.00 15.78 -7.78
N ALA A 131 14.73 15.04 -8.61
CA ALA A 131 14.74 13.58 -8.57
C ALA A 131 15.15 13.16 -7.15
N LEU A 132 14.23 12.57 -6.39
CA LEU A 132 14.52 12.02 -5.07
C LEU A 132 15.24 10.69 -5.30
N PRO A 133 16.58 10.61 -5.13
CA PRO A 133 17.36 9.50 -5.66
C PRO A 133 16.93 8.15 -5.08
N LEU A 134 16.45 8.16 -3.83
CA LEU A 134 15.94 6.98 -3.13
C LEU A 134 14.59 6.49 -3.70
N VAL A 135 13.70 7.40 -4.09
CA VAL A 135 12.40 7.05 -4.68
C VAL A 135 12.60 6.47 -6.08
N ASP A 136 13.51 7.06 -6.84
CA ASP A 136 13.90 6.56 -8.17
C ASP A 136 14.52 5.16 -8.07
N GLN A 137 15.44 4.93 -7.13
CA GLN A 137 16.04 3.62 -6.90
C GLN A 137 15.00 2.54 -6.59
N ILE A 138 14.02 2.83 -5.74
CA ILE A 138 12.95 1.89 -5.37
C ILE A 138 12.05 1.58 -6.57
N ASN A 139 11.71 2.59 -7.39
CA ASN A 139 10.83 2.42 -8.55
C ASN A 139 11.51 1.74 -9.75
N ILE A 140 12.84 1.75 -9.83
CA ILE A 140 13.62 1.08 -10.90
C ILE A 140 13.88 -0.40 -10.58
N GLN A 141 13.94 -0.78 -9.30
CA GLN A 141 14.31 -2.13 -8.85
C GLN A 141 13.13 -3.11 -8.65
N SER A 142 11.89 -2.71 -8.93
CA SER A 142 10.68 -3.50 -8.68
C SER A 142 9.64 -3.43 -9.79
#